data_AF-A0AB35U914-F1
#
_entry.id   AF-A0AB35U914-F1
#
_cell.length_a   1.000
_cell.length_b   1.000
_cell.length_c   1.000
_cell.angle_alpha   90.00
_cell.angle_beta   90.00
_cell.angle_gamma   90.00
#
_symmetry.space_group_name_H-M   'P 1'
#
loop_
_entity.id
_entity.type
_entity.pdbx_description
1 polymer ?
#
loop_
_entity_poly.entity_id
_entity_poly.type
_entity_poly.pdbx_seq_one_letter_code
_entity_poly.pdbx_strand_id
1 'polypeptide(L)'
;MSADSRLAQEVAERQILMFSMFVGDGTPMPRSALAAASGIPTSTLKSYANGTAMPLSTALILRKFLPREAMNMLTEPGDARFTPIEHSEACWDGIAAAASGLVAEVCVARSDGKIDHVEAAKLKTRARAVIAQLSDAVDE
;
A
#
# COMPACT_ATOMS: atom_id res chain seq x y z
N MET A 1 7.75 34.20 -10.98
CA MET A 1 7.86 32.80 -10.51
C MET A 1 7.32 31.88 -11.60
N SER A 2 8.03 30.79 -11.91
CA SER A 2 7.51 29.75 -12.82
C SER A 2 6.31 29.04 -12.20
N ALA A 3 5.39 28.51 -13.01
CA ALA A 3 4.26 27.70 -12.56
C ALA A 3 4.72 26.53 -11.67
N ASP A 4 5.84 25.88 -12.02
CA ASP A 4 6.42 24.78 -11.25
C ASP A 4 6.91 25.22 -9.86
N SER A 5 7.46 26.43 -9.76
CA SER A 5 7.92 26.99 -8.49
C SER A 5 6.75 27.32 -7.56
N ARG A 6 5.60 27.69 -8.12
CA ARG A 6 4.39 27.94 -7.34
C ARG A 6 3.78 26.63 -6.86
N LEU A 7 3.68 25.62 -7.72
CA LEU A 7 3.17 24.30 -7.36
C LEU A 7 4.01 23.66 -6.25
N ALA A 8 5.35 23.70 -6.37
CA ALA A 8 6.25 23.16 -5.36
C ALA A 8 6.09 23.86 -3.99
N GLN A 9 5.85 25.17 -3.99
CA GLN A 9 5.58 25.93 -2.77
C GLN A 9 4.25 25.53 -2.14
N GLU A 10 3.17 25.46 -2.93
CA GLU A 10 1.85 25.04 -2.44
C GLU A 10 1.89 23.61 -1.87
N VAL A 11 2.62 22.69 -2.50
CA VAL A 11 2.83 21.32 -1.97
C VAL A 11 3.57 21.33 -0.63
N ALA A 12 4.62 22.16 -0.50
CA ALA A 12 5.37 22.27 0.76
C ALA A 12 4.50 22.85 1.90
N GLU A 13 3.68 23.85 1.60
CA GLU A 13 2.72 24.43 2.56
C GLU A 13 1.69 23.39 3.00
N ARG A 14 1.14 22.62 2.05
CA ARG A 14 0.20 21.54 2.36
C ARG A 14 0.82 20.41 3.15
N GLN A 15 2.10 20.09 2.90
CA GLN A 15 2.83 19.09 3.68
C GLN A 15 2.94 19.50 5.15
N ILE A 16 3.32 20.76 5.42
CA ILE A 16 3.43 21.28 6.79
C ILE A 16 2.06 21.19 7.50
N LEU A 17 0.99 21.61 6.81
CA LEU A 17 -0.37 21.55 7.34
C LEU A 17 -0.86 20.11 7.58
N MET A 18 -0.54 19.18 6.69
CA MET A 18 -0.82 17.76 6.87
C MET A 18 -0.18 17.22 8.15
N PHE A 19 1.11 17.54 8.38
CA PHE A 19 1.78 17.13 9.62
C PHE A 19 1.15 17.78 10.86
N SER A 20 0.78 19.06 10.83
CA SER A 20 0.18 19.71 12.01
C SER A 20 -1.19 19.16 12.37
N MET A 21 -1.99 18.75 11.39
CA MET A 21 -3.34 18.21 11.61
C MET A 21 -3.34 16.74 11.99
N PHE A 22 -2.49 15.93 11.35
CA PHE A 22 -2.58 14.47 11.45
C PHE A 22 -1.43 13.84 12.25
N VAL A 23 -0.27 14.50 12.36
CA VAL A 23 0.96 13.88 12.87
C VAL A 23 1.67 14.78 13.89
N GLY A 24 1.43 14.55 15.17
CA GLY A 24 2.03 15.36 16.22
C GLY A 24 1.67 14.91 17.62
N ASP A 25 2.17 15.64 18.60
CA ASP A 25 1.83 15.40 19.99
C ASP A 25 0.39 15.89 20.20
N GLY A 26 -0.50 14.99 20.64
CA GLY A 26 -1.94 15.28 20.79
C GLY A 26 -2.79 14.98 19.56
N THR A 27 -2.22 14.46 18.46
CA THR A 27 -3.02 13.89 17.36
C THR A 27 -3.23 12.39 17.56
N PRO A 28 -4.18 11.76 16.85
CA PRO A 28 -4.36 10.30 16.88
C PRO A 28 -3.11 9.50 16.46
N MET A 29 -2.16 10.14 15.78
CA MET A 29 -0.94 9.52 15.28
C MET A 29 0.30 10.30 15.75
N PRO A 30 0.84 9.99 16.96
CA PRO A 30 2.05 10.65 17.43
C PRO A 30 3.25 10.26 16.57
N ARG A 31 4.23 11.18 16.44
CA ARG A 31 5.41 11.00 15.58
C ARG A 31 6.21 9.74 15.92
N SER A 32 6.29 9.39 17.20
CA SER A 32 6.97 8.17 17.65
C SER A 32 6.25 6.91 17.17
N ALA A 33 4.92 6.88 17.19
CA ALA A 33 4.12 5.76 16.68
C ALA A 33 4.25 5.66 15.16
N LEU A 34 4.18 6.78 14.45
CA LEU A 34 4.36 6.81 13.00
C LEU A 34 5.77 6.35 12.60
N ALA A 35 6.79 6.78 13.34
CA ALA A 35 8.16 6.34 13.11
C ALA A 35 8.32 4.83 13.29
N ALA A 36 7.74 4.28 14.37
CA ALA A 36 7.76 2.84 14.63
C ALA A 36 7.02 2.04 13.55
N ALA A 37 5.88 2.53 13.06
CA ALA A 37 5.08 1.84 12.06
C ALA A 37 5.67 1.93 10.63
N SER A 38 6.18 3.11 10.26
CA SER A 38 6.69 3.38 8.90
C SER A 38 8.17 3.03 8.71
N GLY A 39 8.93 2.87 9.80
CA GLY A 39 10.39 2.73 9.75
C GLY A 39 11.13 4.03 9.43
N ILE A 40 10.43 5.17 9.33
CA ILE A 40 11.03 6.48 9.08
C ILE A 40 11.49 7.09 10.40
N PRO A 41 12.76 7.54 10.54
CA PRO A 41 13.23 8.13 11.78
C PRO A 41 12.41 9.36 12.22
N THR A 42 12.17 9.48 13.51
CA THR A 42 11.44 10.62 14.10
C THR A 42 12.06 11.98 13.74
N SER A 43 13.40 12.04 13.63
CA SER A 43 14.12 13.24 13.18
C SER A 43 13.75 13.62 11.75
N THR A 44 13.64 12.65 10.85
CA THR A 44 13.24 12.84 9.46
C THR A 44 11.80 13.34 9.38
N LEU A 45 10.87 12.73 10.14
CA LEU A 45 9.48 13.19 10.22
C LEU A 45 9.37 14.63 10.75
N LYS A 46 10.21 15.01 11.73
CA LYS A 46 10.31 16.41 12.19
C LYS A 46 10.82 17.34 11.09
N SER A 47 11.80 16.91 10.31
CA SER A 47 12.31 17.69 9.18
C SER A 47 11.21 17.97 8.14
N TYR A 48 10.41 16.96 7.80
CA TYR A 48 9.27 17.12 6.89
C TYR A 48 8.17 18.02 7.46
N ALA A 49 7.85 17.88 8.75
CA ALA A 49 6.92 18.76 9.43
C ALA A 49 7.38 20.24 9.42
N ASN A 50 8.70 20.47 9.36
CA ASN A 50 9.31 21.80 9.28
C ASN A 50 9.52 22.30 7.84
N GLY A 51 8.96 21.62 6.83
CA GLY A 51 8.99 22.07 5.43
C GLY A 51 10.16 21.54 4.60
N THR A 52 10.94 20.57 5.09
CA THR A 52 11.88 19.85 4.22
C THR A 52 11.08 19.07 3.17
N ALA A 53 11.44 19.18 1.88
CA ALA A 53 10.73 18.47 0.82
C ALA A 53 10.75 16.95 1.05
N MET A 54 9.57 16.34 1.08
CA MET A 54 9.43 14.90 1.26
C MET A 54 9.57 14.16 -0.08
N PRO A 55 10.42 13.13 -0.18
CA PRO A 55 10.48 12.28 -1.36
C PRO A 55 9.16 11.52 -1.59
N LEU A 56 8.79 11.32 -2.85
CA LEU A 56 7.57 10.55 -3.21
C LEU A 56 7.56 9.14 -2.61
N SER A 57 8.71 8.47 -2.55
CA SER A 57 8.84 7.15 -1.92
C SER A 57 8.41 7.18 -0.44
N THR A 58 8.74 8.25 0.28
CA THR A 58 8.32 8.43 1.67
C THR A 58 6.82 8.69 1.75
N ALA A 59 6.26 9.53 0.88
CA ALA A 59 4.82 9.77 0.83
C ALA A 59 4.02 8.48 0.59
N LEU A 60 4.49 7.61 -0.30
CA LEU A 60 3.86 6.30 -0.57
C LEU A 60 3.95 5.33 0.60
N ILE A 61 5.03 5.37 1.39
CA ILE A 61 5.12 4.59 2.64
C ILE A 61 4.11 5.13 3.66
N LEU A 62 4.06 6.44 3.84
CA LEU A 62 3.16 7.09 4.80
C LEU A 62 1.68 6.90 4.47
N ARG A 63 1.32 6.75 3.18
CA ARG A 63 -0.05 6.43 2.73
C ARG A 63 -0.67 5.24 3.48
N LYS A 64 0.14 4.25 3.88
CA LYS A 64 -0.36 3.06 4.59
C LYS A 64 -0.80 3.32 6.02
N PHE A 65 -0.35 4.43 6.61
CA PHE A 65 -0.51 4.73 8.04
C PHE A 65 -1.28 6.02 8.29
N LEU A 66 -1.29 6.92 7.31
CA LEU A 66 -2.03 8.18 7.39
C LEU A 66 -3.41 8.05 6.75
N PRO A 67 -4.41 8.79 7.26
CA PRO A 67 -5.72 8.82 6.65
C PRO A 67 -5.64 9.40 5.23
N ARG A 68 -6.62 9.03 4.39
CA ARG A 68 -6.67 9.43 2.98
C ARG A 68 -6.70 10.95 2.83
N GLU A 69 -7.37 11.63 3.74
CA GLU A 69 -7.49 13.08 3.83
C GLU A 69 -6.11 13.73 3.94
N ALA A 70 -5.21 13.16 4.76
CA ALA A 70 -3.84 13.65 4.89
C ALA A 70 -3.08 13.51 3.56
N MET A 71 -3.21 12.36 2.91
CA MET A 71 -2.56 12.11 1.62
C MET A 71 -3.09 13.01 0.49
N ASN A 72 -4.40 13.30 0.50
CA ASN A 72 -5.04 14.18 -0.46
C ASN A 72 -4.54 15.62 -0.36
N MET A 73 -4.15 16.09 0.84
CA MET A 73 -3.58 17.44 0.99
C MET A 73 -2.28 17.61 0.18
N LEU A 74 -1.46 16.56 0.06
CA LEU A 74 -0.22 16.61 -0.72
C LEU A 74 -0.47 16.71 -2.22
N THR A 75 -1.59 16.18 -2.70
CA THR A 75 -1.93 16.10 -4.13
C THR A 75 -2.91 17.17 -4.59
N GLU A 76 -3.61 17.82 -3.67
CA GLU A 76 -4.59 18.89 -3.93
C GLU A 76 -4.02 20.04 -4.78
N PRO A 77 -2.77 20.52 -4.59
CA PRO A 77 -2.21 21.57 -5.46
C PRO A 77 -2.09 21.15 -6.94
N GLY A 78 -1.97 19.85 -7.21
CA GLY A 78 -1.94 19.27 -8.55
C GLY A 78 -3.31 18.84 -9.08
N ASP A 79 -4.40 19.25 -8.41
CA ASP A 79 -5.78 18.85 -8.70
C ASP A 79 -5.98 17.32 -8.74
N ALA A 80 -5.22 16.61 -7.90
CA ALA A 80 -5.25 15.15 -7.80
C ALA A 80 -5.74 14.72 -6.41
N ARG A 81 -6.39 13.55 -6.36
CA ARG A 81 -6.85 12.92 -5.11
C ARG A 81 -6.57 11.43 -5.14
N PHE A 82 -6.23 10.88 -3.98
CA PHE A 82 -6.21 9.43 -3.77
C PHE A 82 -7.66 8.94 -3.75
N THR A 83 -8.11 8.44 -4.88
CA THR A 83 -9.29 7.59 -4.96
C THR A 83 -8.84 6.18 -4.57
N PRO A 84 -9.60 5.43 -3.75
CA PRO A 84 -9.41 4.00 -3.73
C PRO A 84 -9.59 3.55 -5.17
N ILE A 85 -8.65 2.74 -5.65
CA ILE A 85 -8.99 1.87 -6.77
C ILE A 85 -10.11 1.01 -6.15
N GLU A 86 -11.37 1.27 -6.54
CA GLU A 86 -12.36 0.19 -6.50
C GLU A 86 -11.62 -0.97 -7.15
N HIS A 87 -11.24 -1.96 -6.34
CA HIS A 87 -10.76 -3.20 -6.93
C HIS A 87 -11.90 -3.57 -7.86
N SER A 88 -11.62 -3.50 -9.17
CA SER A 88 -12.61 -3.85 -10.17
C SER A 88 -13.17 -5.20 -9.73
N GLU A 89 -14.50 -5.30 -9.61
CA GLU A 89 -15.24 -6.51 -9.22
C GLU A 89 -14.34 -7.73 -9.33
N ALA A 90 -13.96 -8.33 -8.19
CA ALA A 90 -13.03 -9.45 -8.18
C ALA A 90 -13.27 -10.34 -9.40
N CYS A 91 -12.25 -10.49 -10.26
CA CYS A 91 -12.41 -11.23 -11.51
C CYS A 91 -12.59 -12.72 -11.17
N TRP A 92 -13.81 -13.11 -10.84
CA TRP A 92 -14.16 -14.45 -10.38
C TRP A 92 -13.76 -15.51 -11.41
N ASP A 93 -13.79 -15.16 -12.70
CA ASP A 93 -13.28 -16.00 -13.79
C ASP A 93 -11.77 -16.26 -13.67
N GLY A 94 -10.98 -15.24 -13.33
CA GLY A 94 -9.54 -15.36 -13.10
C GLY A 94 -9.23 -16.22 -11.87
N ILE A 95 -9.99 -16.04 -10.79
CA ILE A 95 -9.86 -16.85 -9.56
C ILE A 95 -10.25 -18.30 -9.83
N ALA A 96 -11.35 -18.53 -10.54
CA ALA A 96 -11.81 -19.87 -10.92
C ALA A 96 -10.80 -20.58 -11.84
N ALA A 97 -10.20 -19.86 -12.78
CA ALA A 97 -9.14 -20.40 -13.63
C ALA A 97 -7.89 -20.77 -12.81
N ALA A 98 -7.46 -19.91 -11.88
CA ALA A 98 -6.31 -20.17 -11.01
C ALA A 98 -6.55 -21.38 -10.08
N ALA A 99 -7.74 -21.49 -9.49
CA ALA A 99 -8.14 -22.62 -8.66
C ALA A 99 -8.19 -23.93 -9.46
N SER A 100 -8.77 -23.90 -10.67
CA SER A 100 -8.81 -25.06 -11.56
C SER A 100 -7.41 -25.52 -11.98
N GLY A 101 -6.50 -24.58 -12.26
CA GLY A 101 -5.10 -24.86 -12.55
C GLY A 101 -4.39 -25.56 -11.39
N LEU A 102 -4.61 -25.10 -10.15
CA LEU A 102 -4.06 -25.76 -8.95
C LEU A 102 -4.58 -27.20 -8.81
N VAL A 103 -5.87 -27.43 -9.03
CA VAL A 103 -6.44 -28.80 -9.00
C VAL A 103 -5.79 -29.69 -10.06
N ALA A 104 -5.60 -29.18 -11.27
CA ALA A 104 -4.93 -29.93 -12.33
C ALA A 104 -3.47 -30.26 -11.96
N GLU A 105 -2.71 -29.31 -11.39
CA GLU A 105 -1.36 -29.53 -10.91
C GLU A 105 -1.30 -30.62 -9.83
N VAL A 106 -2.27 -30.64 -8.90
CA VAL A 106 -2.38 -31.71 -7.87
C VAL A 106 -2.63 -33.07 -8.52
N CYS A 107 -3.51 -33.14 -9.52
CA CYS A 107 -3.77 -34.40 -10.23
C CYS A 107 -2.53 -34.93 -10.96
N VAL A 108 -1.76 -34.03 -11.59
CA VAL A 108 -0.50 -34.38 -12.27
C VAL A 108 0.54 -34.87 -11.27
N ALA A 109 0.75 -34.14 -10.17
CA ALA A 109 1.69 -34.52 -9.11
C ALA A 109 1.30 -35.82 -8.39
N ARG A 110 0.06 -36.28 -8.54
CA ARG A 110 -0.42 -37.55 -7.95
C ARG A 110 -0.50 -38.69 -8.95
N SER A 111 -0.10 -38.46 -10.20
CA SER A 111 -0.25 -39.44 -11.29
C SER A 111 0.56 -40.72 -11.09
N ASP A 112 1.67 -40.65 -10.36
CA ASP A 112 2.52 -41.78 -9.97
C ASP A 112 2.11 -42.40 -8.61
N GLY A 113 1.02 -41.90 -8.02
CA GLY A 113 0.47 -42.33 -6.75
C GLY A 113 1.04 -41.62 -5.51
N LYS A 114 2.06 -40.76 -5.62
CA LYS A 114 2.65 -40.05 -4.47
C LYS A 114 3.18 -38.67 -4.85
N ILE A 115 2.72 -37.65 -4.14
CA ILE A 115 3.30 -36.30 -4.24
C ILE A 115 4.63 -36.26 -3.49
N ASP A 116 5.71 -35.93 -4.17
CA ASP A 116 7.03 -35.81 -3.56
C ASP A 116 7.21 -34.47 -2.82
N HIS A 117 8.37 -34.31 -2.15
CA HIS A 117 8.66 -33.12 -1.35
C HIS A 117 8.83 -31.83 -2.17
N VAL A 118 9.34 -31.94 -3.41
CA VAL A 118 9.52 -30.82 -4.33
C VAL A 118 8.18 -30.38 -4.90
N GLU A 119 7.35 -31.33 -5.34
CA GLU A 119 5.99 -31.11 -5.80
C GLU A 119 5.13 -30.52 -4.70
N ALA A 120 5.21 -31.06 -3.48
CA ALA A 120 4.51 -30.52 -2.33
C ALA A 120 4.90 -29.06 -2.03
N ALA A 121 6.17 -28.69 -2.18
CA ALA A 121 6.63 -27.31 -1.97
C ALA A 121 6.08 -26.36 -3.06
N LYS A 122 6.07 -26.80 -4.32
CA LYS A 122 5.48 -26.04 -5.44
C LYS A 122 3.98 -25.85 -5.28
N LEU A 123 3.25 -26.94 -4.98
CA LEU A 123 1.81 -26.91 -4.74
C LEU A 123 1.43 -26.02 -3.55
N LYS A 124 2.22 -26.03 -2.46
CA LYS A 124 2.00 -25.10 -1.33
C LYS A 124 2.15 -23.64 -1.73
N THR A 125 3.17 -23.33 -2.54
CA THR A 125 3.39 -21.97 -3.04
C THR A 125 2.22 -21.54 -3.94
N ARG A 126 1.79 -22.42 -4.83
CA ARG A 126 0.66 -22.18 -5.73
C ARG A 126 -0.65 -22.01 -4.95
N ALA A 127 -0.91 -22.87 -3.97
CA ALA A 127 -2.09 -22.78 -3.11
C ALA A 127 -2.13 -21.47 -2.32
N ARG A 128 -1.00 -21.00 -1.79
CA ARG A 128 -0.92 -19.69 -1.13
C ARG A 128 -1.27 -18.54 -2.06
N ALA A 129 -0.83 -18.60 -3.31
CA ALA A 129 -1.16 -17.58 -4.31
C ALA A 129 -2.67 -17.54 -4.61
N VAL A 130 -3.32 -18.70 -4.76
CA VAL A 130 -4.77 -18.80 -4.96
C VAL A 130 -5.54 -18.33 -3.71
N ILE A 131 -5.08 -18.71 -2.51
CA ILE A 131 -5.68 -18.26 -1.24
C ILE A 131 -5.59 -16.74 -1.11
N ALA A 132 -4.47 -16.11 -1.46
CA ALA A 132 -4.33 -14.66 -1.43
C ALA A 132 -5.34 -13.98 -2.37
N GLN A 133 -5.44 -14.46 -3.62
CA GLN A 133 -6.43 -13.95 -4.58
C GLN A 133 -7.87 -14.11 -4.10
N LEU A 134 -8.19 -15.24 -3.45
CA LEU A 134 -9.52 -15.50 -2.92
C LEU A 134 -9.81 -14.67 -1.66
N SER A 135 -8.83 -14.48 -0.78
CA SER A 135 -9.01 -13.67 0.44
C SER A 135 -9.25 -12.21 0.08
N ASP A 136 -8.44 -11.68 -0.85
CA ASP A 136 -8.60 -10.32 -1.35
C ASP A 136 -9.98 -10.09 -2.00
N ALA A 137 -10.56 -11.11 -2.64
CA ALA A 137 -11.87 -11.06 -3.29
C ALA A 137 -13.07 -11.23 -2.34
N VAL A 138 -12.88 -11.85 -1.17
CA VAL A 138 -13.94 -12.11 -0.20
C VAL A 138 -14.02 -11.01 0.87
N ASP A 139 -12.93 -10.27 1.08
CA ASP A 139 -12.88 -9.11 1.97
C ASP A 139 -13.45 -7.82 1.32
N GLU A 140 -13.96 -7.90 0.08
CA GLU A 140 -14.78 -6.89 -0.61
C GLU A 140 -16.23 -6.85 -0.09
#